data_AF-A0A380T944-F1
#
_entry.id   AF-A0A380T944-F1
#
_cell.length_a   1.000
_cell.length_b   1.000
_cell.length_c   1.000
_cell.angle_alpha   90.00
_cell.angle_beta   90.00
_cell.angle_gamma   90.00
#
_symmetry.space_group_name_H-M   'P 1'
#
loop_
_entity.id
_entity.type
_entity.pdbx_description
1 polymer ?
#
loop_
_entity_poly.entity_id
_entity_poly.type
_entity_poly.pdbx_seq_one_letter_code
_entity_poly.pdbx_strand_id
1 'polypeptide(L)'
;MTYQDEKPQPGQCDLTELERQLEELRQKLLDSQGELQTTQGKIKEHQDQIKDLEALIPQFGPILDGYRTRYEELKKKQEKYDKYCHDERGCLEQILGPIAQKVHEILNKIHEDIARLKKEIAEMEKQCNQLKAERDTAKAEMDAAKSKLDLWRTPAASIDARHKQLDDIKKLLDAERQQHNYAMAYYFLIGKQKYCDKVDDPPQVLTLDQLCEKLKSTWSKYQEAHAIYNTKDGEVNRCETQLATKKSQLEQDQKNLEANIRRKLMELGRDAPPAPTTYATR
;
A
#
# COMPACT_ATOMS: atom_id res chain seq x y z
N MET A 1 -7.53 -88.97 10.64
CA MET A 1 -6.72 -89.43 9.50
C MET A 1 -7.39 -88.91 8.24
N THR A 2 -6.79 -88.14 7.35
CA THR A 2 -5.51 -87.41 7.30
C THR A 2 -5.66 -86.53 6.05
N TYR A 3 -5.28 -85.26 6.16
CA TYR A 3 -5.18 -84.31 5.06
C TYR A 3 -4.11 -84.76 4.03
N GLN A 4 -4.39 -84.51 2.75
CA GLN A 4 -3.43 -84.17 1.69
C GLN A 4 -4.16 -83.10 0.87
N ASP A 5 -3.89 -81.79 0.94
CA ASP A 5 -2.65 -81.01 0.84
C ASP A 5 -2.03 -81.05 -0.57
N GLU A 6 -2.73 -80.41 -1.51
CA GLU A 6 -2.20 -80.06 -2.83
C GLU A 6 -1.39 -78.77 -2.74
N LYS A 7 -0.06 -78.92 -2.88
CA LYS A 7 0.90 -77.80 -2.95
C LYS A 7 0.76 -77.03 -4.27
N PRO A 8 0.86 -75.68 -4.27
CA PRO A 8 0.88 -74.88 -5.50
C PRO A 8 2.24 -74.99 -6.22
N GLN A 9 2.20 -74.97 -7.55
CA GLN A 9 3.36 -75.16 -8.44
C GLN A 9 4.38 -74.00 -8.39
N PRO A 10 5.70 -74.28 -8.28
CA PRO A 10 6.75 -73.28 -8.31
C PRO A 10 7.11 -72.94 -9.76
N GLY A 11 6.63 -71.80 -10.26
CA GLY A 11 6.94 -71.33 -11.62
C GLY A 11 6.12 -70.13 -12.10
N GLN A 12 4.99 -69.81 -11.47
CA GLN A 12 4.13 -68.67 -11.85
C GLN A 12 4.59 -67.29 -11.32
N CYS A 13 5.52 -67.25 -10.35
CA CYS A 13 6.01 -65.99 -9.77
C CYS A 13 7.13 -65.29 -10.56
N ASP A 14 7.82 -65.96 -11.49
CA ASP A 14 8.97 -65.38 -12.21
C ASP A 14 8.52 -64.64 -13.49
N LEU A 15 7.59 -65.24 -14.24
CA LEU A 15 7.05 -64.65 -15.48
C LEU A 15 6.23 -63.38 -15.21
N THR A 16 5.42 -63.38 -14.16
CA THR A 16 4.56 -62.24 -13.79
C THR A 16 5.37 -61.03 -13.32
N GLU A 17 6.50 -61.25 -12.64
CA GLU A 17 7.41 -60.18 -12.23
C GLU A 17 8.18 -59.60 -13.43
N LEU A 18 8.60 -60.45 -14.37
CA LEU A 18 9.21 -60.03 -15.63
C LEU A 18 8.23 -59.21 -16.50
N GLU A 19 6.97 -59.63 -16.59
CA GLU A 19 5.91 -58.86 -17.27
C GLU A 19 5.68 -57.49 -16.62
N ARG A 20 5.65 -57.44 -15.29
CA ARG A 20 5.53 -56.20 -14.52
C ARG A 20 6.70 -55.24 -14.80
N GLN A 21 7.94 -55.74 -14.79
CA GLN A 21 9.14 -54.93 -15.09
C GLN A 21 9.17 -54.45 -16.54
N LEU A 22 8.72 -55.27 -17.48
CA LEU A 22 8.67 -54.91 -18.89
C LEU A 22 7.63 -53.79 -19.12
N GLU A 23 6.48 -53.86 -18.46
CA GLU A 23 5.47 -52.80 -18.53
C GLU A 23 5.94 -51.50 -17.85
N GLU A 24 6.63 -51.59 -16.72
CA GLU A 24 7.28 -50.42 -16.09
C GLU A 24 8.33 -49.77 -17.00
N LEU A 25 9.15 -50.58 -17.69
CA LEU A 25 10.14 -50.06 -18.64
C LEU A 25 9.49 -49.43 -19.87
N ARG A 26 8.39 -49.98 -20.37
CA ARG A 26 7.60 -49.38 -21.45
C ARG A 26 7.00 -48.05 -21.04
N GLN A 27 6.44 -47.98 -19.83
CA GLN A 27 5.90 -46.72 -19.31
C GLN A 27 7.01 -45.68 -19.17
N LYS A 28 8.15 -46.04 -18.59
CA LYS A 28 9.33 -45.14 -18.49
C LYS A 28 9.85 -44.67 -19.85
N LEU A 29 9.83 -45.55 -20.86
CA LEU A 29 10.23 -45.20 -22.23
C LEU A 29 9.24 -44.19 -22.85
N LEU A 30 7.94 -44.41 -22.66
CA LEU A 30 6.89 -43.52 -23.13
C LEU A 30 6.98 -42.15 -22.45
N ASP A 31 7.16 -42.13 -21.13
CA ASP A 31 7.33 -40.91 -20.33
C ASP A 31 8.58 -40.14 -20.81
N SER A 32 9.70 -40.83 -21.00
CA SER A 32 10.95 -40.23 -21.50
C SER A 32 10.81 -39.67 -22.92
N GLN A 33 10.04 -40.33 -23.79
CA GLN A 33 9.74 -39.82 -25.13
C GLN A 33 8.87 -38.55 -25.08
N GLY A 34 7.88 -38.51 -24.18
CA GLY A 34 7.06 -37.33 -23.92
C GLY A 34 7.89 -36.15 -23.38
N GLU A 35 8.80 -36.41 -22.46
CA GLU A 35 9.74 -35.41 -21.93
C GLU A 35 10.68 -34.88 -23.02
N LEU A 36 11.18 -35.76 -23.89
CA LEU A 36 12.05 -35.38 -25.01
C LEU A 36 11.33 -34.48 -26.02
N GLN A 37 10.08 -34.81 -26.39
CA GLN A 37 9.27 -33.96 -27.28
C GLN A 37 8.98 -32.59 -26.64
N THR A 38 8.64 -32.58 -25.35
CA THR A 38 8.41 -31.34 -24.60
C THR A 38 9.67 -30.48 -24.59
N THR A 39 10.84 -31.10 -24.38
CA THR A 39 12.13 -30.41 -24.35
C THR A 39 12.52 -29.87 -25.72
N GLN A 40 12.27 -30.63 -26.80
CA GLN A 40 12.48 -30.16 -28.17
C GLN A 40 11.58 -28.96 -28.51
N GLY A 41 10.33 -28.98 -28.06
CA GLY A 41 9.42 -27.84 -28.18
C GLY A 41 9.99 -26.59 -27.51
N LYS A 42 10.46 -26.71 -26.27
CA LYS A 42 11.09 -25.60 -25.52
C LYS A 42 12.38 -25.10 -26.19
N ILE A 43 13.21 -25.99 -26.72
CA ILE A 43 14.44 -25.61 -27.45
C ILE A 43 14.10 -24.75 -28.66
N LYS A 44 13.08 -25.14 -29.44
CA LYS A 44 12.66 -24.38 -30.61
C LYS A 44 12.12 -23.00 -30.22
N GLU A 45 11.30 -22.92 -29.17
CA GLU A 45 10.80 -21.65 -28.64
C GLU A 45 11.95 -20.73 -28.22
N HIS A 46 12.94 -21.25 -27.51
CA HIS A 46 14.12 -20.47 -27.12
C HIS A 46 14.97 -20.05 -28.32
N GLN A 47 15.09 -20.87 -29.36
CA GLN A 47 15.80 -20.48 -30.59
C GLN A 47 15.11 -19.34 -31.33
N ASP A 48 13.78 -19.35 -31.38
CA ASP A 48 13.01 -18.27 -32.01
C ASP A 48 13.12 -16.98 -31.16
N GLN A 49 13.05 -17.08 -29.82
CA GLN A 49 13.30 -15.96 -28.92
C GLN A 49 14.71 -15.36 -29.09
N ILE A 50 15.74 -16.18 -29.27
CA ILE A 50 17.11 -15.71 -29.50
C ILE A 50 17.18 -14.92 -30.81
N LYS A 51 16.57 -15.41 -31.90
CA LYS A 51 16.56 -14.71 -33.19
C LYS A 51 15.87 -13.35 -33.10
N ASP A 52 14.74 -13.27 -32.39
CA ASP A 52 14.02 -12.02 -32.20
C ASP A 52 14.88 -11.02 -31.41
N LEU A 53 15.58 -11.47 -30.37
CA LEU A 53 16.51 -10.64 -29.61
C LEU A 53 17.72 -10.19 -30.46
N GLU A 54 18.29 -11.08 -31.26
CA GLU A 54 19.38 -10.76 -32.19
C GLU A 54 18.96 -9.70 -33.23
N ALA A 55 17.71 -9.73 -33.69
CA ALA A 55 17.16 -8.73 -34.61
C ALA A 55 16.90 -7.36 -33.95
N LEU A 56 16.77 -7.30 -32.62
CA LEU A 56 16.61 -6.05 -31.88
C LEU A 56 17.95 -5.36 -31.59
N ILE A 57 19.02 -6.11 -31.35
CA ILE A 57 20.37 -5.58 -31.09
C ILE A 57 20.81 -4.47 -32.08
N PRO A 58 20.70 -4.63 -33.41
CA PRO A 58 21.15 -3.61 -34.35
C PRO A 58 20.27 -2.34 -34.34
N GLN A 59 19.03 -2.41 -33.84
CA GLN A 59 18.13 -1.25 -33.77
C GLN A 59 18.52 -0.29 -32.64
N PHE A 60 19.15 -0.80 -31.58
CA PHE A 60 19.55 0.02 -30.44
C PHE A 60 20.71 0.98 -30.76
N GLY A 61 21.62 0.62 -31.67
CA GLY A 61 22.76 1.47 -32.04
C GLY A 61 22.34 2.86 -32.53
N PRO A 62 21.55 2.96 -33.62
CA PRO A 62 21.04 4.22 -34.13
C PRO A 62 20.20 5.00 -33.12
N ILE A 63 19.43 4.31 -32.26
CA ILE A 63 18.64 4.94 -31.20
C ILE A 63 19.55 5.61 -30.17
N LEU A 64 20.61 4.92 -29.73
CA LEU A 64 21.58 5.47 -28.78
C LEU A 64 22.37 6.64 -29.37
N ASP A 65 22.77 6.55 -30.64
CA ASP A 65 23.46 7.63 -31.33
C ASP A 65 22.56 8.87 -31.53
N GLY A 66 21.30 8.64 -31.90
CA GLY A 66 20.28 9.70 -32.01
C GLY A 66 19.99 10.36 -30.66
N TYR A 67 19.89 9.57 -29.59
CA TYR A 67 19.73 10.07 -28.23
C TYR A 67 20.95 10.91 -27.80
N ARG A 68 22.17 10.40 -28.00
CA ARG A 68 23.42 11.12 -27.68
C ARG A 68 23.50 12.46 -28.40
N THR A 69 23.17 12.48 -29.70
CA THR A 69 23.18 13.71 -30.50
C THR A 69 22.21 14.75 -29.95
N ARG A 70 20.95 14.35 -29.69
CA ARG A 70 19.93 15.24 -29.12
C ARG A 70 20.31 15.75 -27.72
N TYR A 71 20.93 14.89 -26.90
CA TYR A 71 21.42 15.28 -25.59
C TYR A 71 22.49 16.37 -25.68
N GLU A 72 23.49 16.21 -26.55
CA GLU A 72 24.54 17.21 -26.76
C GLU A 72 24.00 18.53 -27.34
N GLU A 73 23.04 18.46 -28.25
CA GLU A 73 22.36 19.67 -28.76
C GLU A 73 21.58 20.40 -27.66
N LEU A 74 20.84 19.66 -26.83
CA LEU A 74 20.09 20.23 -25.72
C LEU A 74 21.02 20.87 -24.69
N LYS A 75 22.12 20.19 -24.34
CA LYS A 75 23.14 20.70 -23.42
C LYS A 75 23.75 22.01 -23.93
N LYS A 76 24.14 22.07 -25.21
CA LYS A 76 24.67 23.30 -25.82
C LYS A 76 23.63 24.42 -25.84
N LYS A 77 22.36 24.11 -26.11
CA LYS A 77 21.28 25.10 -26.04
C LYS A 77 21.11 25.62 -24.62
N GLN A 78 21.12 24.74 -23.63
CA GLN A 78 21.02 25.09 -22.21
C GLN A 78 22.16 26.03 -21.80
N GLU A 79 23.42 25.70 -22.10
CA GLU A 79 24.57 26.56 -21.81
C GLU A 79 24.44 27.96 -22.44
N LYS A 80 23.95 28.04 -23.68
CA LYS A 80 23.70 29.33 -24.36
C LYS A 80 22.59 30.12 -23.67
N TYR A 81 21.49 29.45 -23.30
CA TYR A 81 20.37 30.09 -22.60
C TYR A 81 20.78 30.57 -21.20
N ASP A 82 21.56 29.79 -20.45
CA ASP A 82 22.05 30.18 -19.13
C ASP A 82 22.92 31.43 -19.21
N LYS A 83 23.81 31.47 -20.21
CA LYS A 83 24.62 32.66 -20.48
C LYS A 83 23.76 33.86 -20.85
N TYR A 84 22.80 33.69 -21.76
CA TYR A 84 21.86 34.75 -22.13
C TYR A 84 21.12 35.31 -20.91
N CYS A 85 20.55 34.44 -20.06
CA CYS A 85 19.85 34.86 -18.84
C CYS A 85 20.77 35.61 -17.87
N HIS A 86 22.02 35.17 -17.73
CA HIS A 86 23.01 35.84 -16.88
C HIS A 86 23.35 37.25 -17.41
N ASP A 87 23.67 37.35 -18.71
CA ASP A 87 24.03 38.60 -19.37
C ASP A 87 22.85 39.60 -19.33
N GLU A 88 21.64 39.14 -19.68
CA GLU A 88 20.42 39.94 -19.68
C GLU A 88 20.08 40.44 -18.27
N ARG A 89 20.21 39.58 -17.25
CA ARG A 89 20.04 39.97 -15.85
C ARG A 89 21.03 41.08 -15.47
N GLY A 90 22.30 40.96 -15.86
CA GLY A 90 23.31 41.99 -15.60
C GLY A 90 22.98 43.32 -16.27
N CYS A 91 22.53 43.30 -17.53
CA CYS A 91 22.07 44.51 -18.23
C CYS A 91 20.86 45.15 -17.55
N LEU A 92 19.86 44.36 -17.15
CA LEU A 92 18.67 44.86 -16.46
C LEU A 92 19.00 45.41 -15.06
N GLU A 93 19.90 44.78 -14.31
CA GLU A 93 20.37 45.29 -13.02
C GLU A 93 21.08 46.64 -13.16
N GLN A 94 21.86 46.84 -14.23
CA GLN A 94 22.48 48.13 -14.54
C GLN A 94 21.45 49.21 -14.90
N ILE A 95 20.43 48.87 -15.70
CA ILE A 95 19.39 49.81 -16.12
C ILE A 95 18.49 50.21 -14.94
N LEU A 96 18.09 49.23 -14.13
CA LEU A 96 17.18 49.43 -13.00
C LEU A 96 17.90 50.02 -11.76
N GLY A 97 19.21 49.80 -11.63
CA GLY A 97 20.02 50.33 -10.54
C GLY A 97 19.41 50.03 -9.16
N PRO A 98 19.17 51.02 -8.29
CA PRO A 98 18.61 50.81 -6.95
C PRO A 98 17.20 50.19 -6.93
N ILE A 99 16.46 50.26 -8.04
CA ILE A 99 15.14 49.67 -8.16
C ILE A 99 15.23 48.14 -8.14
N ALA A 100 16.28 47.56 -8.74
CA ALA A 100 16.50 46.11 -8.74
C ALA A 100 16.61 45.55 -7.31
N GLN A 101 17.30 46.28 -6.43
CA GLN A 101 17.45 45.87 -5.02
C GLN A 101 16.13 45.93 -4.25
N LYS A 102 15.30 46.96 -4.49
CA LYS A 102 13.94 47.01 -3.91
C LYS A 102 13.05 45.86 -4.39
N VAL A 103 13.17 45.47 -5.66
CA VAL A 103 12.46 44.31 -6.21
C VAL A 103 12.92 43.02 -5.52
N HIS A 104 14.23 42.83 -5.31
CA HIS A 104 14.77 41.70 -4.57
C HIS A 104 14.28 41.65 -3.12
N GLU A 105 14.25 42.78 -2.41
CA GLU A 105 13.73 42.84 -1.03
C GLU A 105 12.26 42.44 -0.93
N ILE A 106 11.43 42.90 -1.87
CA ILE A 106 10.00 42.53 -1.93
C ILE A 106 9.86 41.03 -2.22
N LEU A 107 10.63 40.50 -3.17
CA LEU A 107 10.64 39.07 -3.50
C LEU A 107 11.05 38.22 -2.29
N ASN A 108 12.12 38.59 -1.60
CA ASN A 108 12.63 37.84 -0.45
C ASN A 108 11.62 37.78 0.69
N LYS A 109 11.03 38.93 1.09
CA LYS A 109 9.99 38.96 2.14
C LYS A 109 8.83 38.04 1.82
N ILE A 110 8.42 37.98 0.56
CA ILE A 110 7.27 37.17 0.19
C ILE A 110 7.65 35.69 0.06
N HIS A 111 8.87 35.36 -0.40
CA HIS A 111 9.38 34.00 -0.31
C HIS A 111 9.44 33.50 1.13
N GLU A 112 9.84 34.35 2.08
CA GLU A 112 9.80 34.06 3.52
C GLU A 112 8.37 33.82 4.02
N ASP A 113 7.41 34.66 3.63
CA ASP A 113 6.00 34.48 3.98
C ASP A 113 5.41 33.17 3.42
N ILE A 114 5.71 32.84 2.15
CA ILE A 114 5.31 31.57 1.52
C ILE A 114 5.93 30.38 2.26
N ALA A 115 7.23 30.46 2.60
CA ALA A 115 7.91 29.42 3.34
C ALA A 115 7.30 29.20 4.73
N ARG A 116 6.95 30.29 5.43
CA ARG A 116 6.25 30.24 6.72
C ARG A 116 4.88 29.56 6.59
N LEU A 117 4.06 29.98 5.62
CA LEU A 117 2.73 29.39 5.40
C LEU A 117 2.80 27.91 5.03
N LYS A 118 3.76 27.51 4.19
CA LYS A 118 4.00 26.09 3.86
C LYS A 118 4.35 25.28 5.11
N LYS A 119 5.17 25.83 6.01
CA LYS A 119 5.53 25.19 7.27
C LYS A 119 4.31 25.06 8.20
N GLU A 120 3.47 26.08 8.30
CA GLU A 120 2.21 26.04 9.06
C GLU A 120 1.25 24.97 8.52
N ILE A 121 1.09 24.86 7.20
CA ILE A 121 0.26 23.83 6.56
C ILE A 121 0.80 22.44 6.89
N ALA A 122 2.11 22.22 6.77
CA ALA A 122 2.72 20.93 7.07
C ALA A 122 2.50 20.51 8.54
N GLU A 123 2.63 21.44 9.48
CA GLU A 123 2.37 21.16 10.90
C GLU A 123 0.88 20.87 11.15
N MET A 124 -0.03 21.61 10.52
CA MET A 124 -1.47 21.34 10.60
C MET A 124 -1.85 19.99 9.98
N GLU A 125 -1.23 19.59 8.86
CA GLU A 125 -1.44 18.27 8.26
C GLU A 125 -1.02 17.16 9.22
N LYS A 126 0.12 17.35 9.90
CA LYS A 126 0.58 16.43 10.96
C LYS A 126 -0.42 16.37 12.11
N GLN A 127 -0.94 17.50 12.58
CA GLN A 127 -1.97 17.55 13.63
C GLN A 127 -3.27 16.86 13.20
N CYS A 128 -3.77 17.11 11.98
CA CYS A 128 -4.98 16.45 11.49
C CYS A 128 -4.77 14.93 11.35
N ASN A 129 -3.59 14.47 10.94
CA ASN A 129 -3.29 13.04 10.87
C ASN A 129 -3.28 12.38 12.26
N GLN A 130 -2.74 13.07 13.26
CA GLN A 130 -2.77 12.62 14.65
C GLN A 130 -4.22 12.51 15.17
N LEU A 131 -5.04 13.55 14.96
CA LEU A 131 -6.45 13.53 15.35
C LEU A 131 -7.25 12.43 14.63
N LYS A 132 -6.94 12.13 13.36
CA LYS A 132 -7.55 11.01 12.63
C LYS A 132 -7.22 9.68 13.27
N ALA A 133 -5.95 9.47 13.63
CA ALA A 133 -5.53 8.24 14.32
C ALA A 133 -6.23 8.08 15.68
N GLU A 134 -6.39 9.17 16.44
CA GLU A 134 -7.15 9.18 17.69
C GLU A 134 -8.63 8.87 17.49
N ARG A 135 -9.27 9.47 16.47
CA ARG A 135 -10.65 9.17 16.09
C ARG A 135 -10.82 7.70 15.71
N ASP A 136 -9.90 7.14 14.93
CA ASP A 136 -9.97 5.74 14.49
C ASP A 136 -9.82 4.77 15.67
N THR A 137 -8.97 5.11 16.64
CA THR A 137 -8.86 4.39 17.91
C THR A 137 -10.16 4.45 18.70
N ALA A 138 -10.74 5.65 18.87
CA ALA A 138 -12.03 5.82 19.56
C ALA A 138 -13.18 5.09 18.86
N LYS A 139 -13.16 5.04 17.53
CA LYS A 139 -14.12 4.28 16.73
C LYS A 139 -14.01 2.77 16.98
N ALA A 140 -12.79 2.23 17.00
CA ALA A 140 -12.56 0.83 17.30
C ALA A 140 -13.04 0.46 18.72
N GLU A 141 -12.81 1.33 19.71
CA GLU A 141 -13.32 1.16 21.07
C GLU A 141 -14.85 1.19 21.15
N MET A 142 -15.48 2.14 20.43
CA MET A 142 -16.93 2.23 20.31
C MET A 142 -17.53 0.98 19.66
N ASP A 143 -16.95 0.50 18.56
CA ASP A 143 -17.40 -0.71 17.86
C ASP A 143 -17.24 -1.95 18.75
N ALA A 144 -16.13 -2.06 19.49
CA ALA A 144 -15.93 -3.14 20.47
C ALA A 144 -16.96 -3.09 21.61
N ALA A 145 -17.28 -1.90 22.13
CA ALA A 145 -18.31 -1.72 23.15
C ALA A 145 -19.71 -2.09 22.61
N LYS A 146 -20.00 -1.73 21.36
CA LYS A 146 -21.24 -2.10 20.67
C LYS A 146 -21.37 -3.60 20.47
N SER A 147 -20.32 -4.28 20.01
CA SER A 147 -20.32 -5.74 19.88
C SER A 147 -20.58 -6.43 21.23
N LYS A 148 -19.97 -5.93 22.31
CA LYS A 148 -20.25 -6.44 23.67
C LYS A 148 -21.69 -6.22 24.11
N LEU A 149 -22.28 -5.08 23.78
CA LEU A 149 -23.69 -4.79 24.05
C LEU A 149 -24.61 -5.75 23.26
N ASP A 150 -24.33 -5.98 21.98
CA ASP A 150 -25.14 -6.84 21.12
C ASP A 150 -25.11 -8.32 21.56
N LEU A 151 -23.98 -8.79 22.12
CA LEU A 151 -23.89 -10.09 22.78
C LEU A 151 -24.91 -10.24 23.92
N TRP A 152 -25.07 -9.21 24.77
CA TRP A 152 -26.03 -9.25 25.89
C TRP A 152 -27.47 -9.01 25.46
N ARG A 153 -27.71 -8.40 24.30
CA ARG A 153 -29.06 -8.30 23.72
C ARG A 153 -29.60 -9.64 23.23
N THR A 154 -28.70 -10.58 22.94
CA THR A 154 -29.05 -11.91 22.44
C THR A 154 -28.33 -13.01 23.23
N PRO A 155 -28.59 -13.18 24.54
CA PRO A 155 -27.84 -14.13 25.37
C PRO A 155 -27.92 -15.57 24.86
N ALA A 156 -29.09 -15.97 24.35
CA ALA A 156 -29.28 -17.28 23.73
C ALA A 156 -28.44 -17.45 22.45
N ALA A 157 -28.36 -16.42 21.59
CA ALA A 157 -27.53 -16.47 20.39
C ALA A 157 -26.03 -16.52 20.71
N SER A 158 -25.60 -15.92 21.84
CA SER A 158 -24.24 -16.04 22.35
C SER A 158 -23.92 -17.48 22.77
N ILE A 159 -24.87 -18.15 23.44
CA ILE A 159 -24.76 -19.58 23.80
C ILE A 159 -24.76 -20.46 22.54
N ASP A 160 -25.63 -20.18 21.57
CA ASP A 160 -25.70 -20.92 20.29
C ASP A 160 -24.43 -20.77 19.46
N ALA A 161 -23.88 -19.55 19.37
CA ALA A 161 -22.61 -19.29 18.69
C ALA A 161 -21.46 -20.09 19.32
N ARG A 162 -21.49 -20.27 20.65
CA ARG A 162 -20.51 -21.04 21.39
C ARG A 162 -20.69 -22.55 21.22
N HIS A 163 -21.92 -23.05 21.21
CA HIS A 163 -22.20 -24.44 20.81
C HIS A 163 -21.64 -24.71 19.41
N LYS A 164 -21.86 -23.79 18.47
CA LYS A 164 -21.33 -23.91 17.11
C LYS A 164 -19.80 -23.95 17.07
N GLN A 165 -19.12 -23.10 17.83
CA GLN A 165 -17.65 -23.12 17.93
C GLN A 165 -17.13 -24.45 18.48
N LEU A 166 -17.78 -25.00 19.52
CA LEU A 166 -17.42 -26.30 20.09
C LEU A 166 -17.65 -27.45 19.09
N ASP A 167 -18.76 -27.41 18.35
CA ASP A 167 -19.07 -28.37 17.30
C ASP A 167 -18.05 -28.32 16.16
N ASP A 168 -17.62 -27.12 15.74
CA ASP A 168 -16.63 -26.95 14.68
C ASP A 168 -15.24 -27.44 15.13
N ILE A 169 -14.84 -27.18 16.38
CA ILE A 169 -13.61 -27.74 16.98
C ILE A 169 -13.67 -29.26 17.02
N LYS A 170 -14.81 -29.82 17.44
CA LYS A 170 -15.01 -31.26 17.49
C LYS A 170 -14.91 -31.89 16.10
N LYS A 171 -15.57 -31.31 15.10
CA LYS A 171 -15.49 -31.77 13.70
C LYS A 171 -14.07 -31.75 13.17
N LEU A 172 -13.29 -30.71 13.46
CA LEU A 172 -11.87 -30.63 13.08
C LEU A 172 -11.05 -31.75 13.74
N LEU A 173 -11.23 -31.99 15.03
CA LEU A 173 -10.55 -33.07 15.75
C LEU A 173 -10.94 -34.46 15.22
N ASP A 174 -12.23 -34.67 14.94
CA ASP A 174 -12.74 -35.93 14.41
C ASP A 174 -12.23 -36.19 12.99
N ALA A 175 -12.15 -35.15 12.14
CA ALA A 175 -11.59 -35.24 10.80
C ALA A 175 -10.11 -35.65 10.81
N GLU A 176 -9.28 -34.99 11.63
CA GLU A 176 -7.85 -35.34 11.76
C GLU A 176 -7.66 -36.75 12.35
N ARG A 177 -8.51 -37.16 13.29
CA ARG A 177 -8.49 -38.53 13.84
C ARG A 177 -8.84 -39.60 12.80
N GLN A 178 -9.86 -39.35 11.96
CA GLN A 178 -10.25 -40.26 10.88
C GLN A 178 -9.15 -40.40 9.82
N GLN A 179 -8.35 -39.36 9.62
CA GLN A 179 -7.18 -39.38 8.74
C GLN A 179 -5.91 -39.93 9.42
N HIS A 180 -6.00 -40.43 10.66
CA HIS A 180 -4.87 -40.88 11.48
C HIS A 180 -3.80 -39.81 11.75
N ASN A 181 -4.13 -38.52 11.61
CA ASN A 181 -3.25 -37.37 11.88
C ASN A 181 -3.24 -37.00 13.38
N TYR A 182 -2.90 -37.94 14.24
CA TYR A 182 -2.96 -37.75 15.70
C TYR A 182 -2.06 -36.62 16.21
N ALA A 183 -0.93 -36.38 15.55
CA ALA A 183 -0.04 -35.26 15.89
C ALA A 183 -0.70 -33.89 15.66
N MET A 184 -1.49 -33.76 14.57
CA MET A 184 -2.22 -32.51 14.27
C MET A 184 -3.40 -32.31 15.23
N ALA A 185 -4.15 -33.38 15.50
CA ALA A 185 -5.22 -33.35 16.51
C ALA A 185 -4.68 -32.98 17.90
N TYR A 186 -3.52 -33.52 18.28
CA TYR A 186 -2.85 -33.17 19.54
C TYR A 186 -2.36 -31.72 19.54
N TYR A 187 -1.80 -31.24 18.42
CA TYR A 187 -1.39 -29.85 18.24
C TYR A 187 -2.54 -28.86 18.44
N PHE A 188 -3.75 -29.15 17.92
CA PHE A 188 -4.93 -28.31 18.14
C PHE A 188 -5.34 -28.17 19.62
N LEU A 189 -5.02 -29.15 20.45
CA LEU A 189 -5.33 -29.14 21.89
C LEU A 189 -4.28 -28.43 22.75
N ILE A 190 -3.02 -28.42 22.34
CA ILE A 190 -1.89 -27.96 23.18
C ILE A 190 -1.12 -26.76 22.64
N GLY A 191 -1.35 -26.36 21.39
CA GLY A 191 -0.60 -25.32 20.69
C GLY A 191 -0.70 -23.94 21.33
N LYS A 192 0.14 -22.99 20.86
CA LYS A 192 0.25 -21.61 21.38
C LYS A 192 -1.05 -20.78 21.34
N GLN A 193 -2.04 -21.22 20.55
CA GLN A 193 -3.43 -20.77 20.58
C GLN A 193 -4.28 -22.03 20.77
N LYS A 194 -4.33 -22.60 21.98
CA LYS A 194 -5.16 -23.81 22.20
C LYS A 194 -6.58 -23.46 21.77
N TYR A 195 -7.22 -24.32 21.00
CA TYR A 195 -8.62 -24.08 20.64
C TYR A 195 -9.52 -24.00 21.89
N CYS A 196 -9.10 -24.66 22.97
CA CYS A 196 -9.69 -24.56 24.30
C CYS A 196 -9.63 -23.13 24.88
N ASP A 197 -8.55 -22.40 24.61
CA ASP A 197 -8.34 -21.03 25.11
C ASP A 197 -9.14 -19.99 24.29
N LYS A 198 -9.71 -20.39 23.13
CA LYS A 198 -10.62 -19.57 22.32
C LYS A 198 -12.06 -19.60 22.82
N VAL A 199 -12.35 -20.46 23.80
CA VAL A 199 -13.64 -20.58 24.45
C VAL A 199 -13.52 -19.85 25.79
N ASP A 200 -14.11 -18.66 25.92
CA ASP A 200 -14.12 -17.85 27.16
C ASP A 200 -14.66 -18.66 28.38
N ASP A 201 -14.68 -18.11 29.60
CA ASP A 201 -15.26 -18.77 30.78
C ASP A 201 -16.66 -19.39 30.53
N PRO A 202 -17.05 -20.52 31.18
CA PRO A 202 -18.31 -21.21 30.94
C PRO A 202 -19.52 -20.25 30.91
N PRO A 203 -20.45 -20.39 29.95
CA PRO A 203 -21.58 -19.47 29.84
C PRO A 203 -22.42 -19.56 31.12
N GLN A 204 -22.46 -18.48 31.88
CA GLN A 204 -23.26 -18.40 33.09
C GLN A 204 -24.72 -18.22 32.70
N VAL A 205 -25.60 -19.06 33.25
CA VAL A 205 -27.04 -18.81 33.22
C VAL A 205 -27.28 -17.59 34.11
N LEU A 206 -27.42 -16.43 33.48
CA LEU A 206 -27.68 -15.18 34.19
C LEU A 206 -29.12 -15.16 34.67
N THR A 207 -29.34 -14.74 35.91
CA THR A 207 -30.67 -14.31 36.35
C THR A 207 -31.09 -13.05 35.59
N LEU A 208 -32.39 -12.75 35.58
CA LEU A 208 -32.91 -11.53 34.96
C LEU A 208 -32.19 -10.27 35.49
N ASP A 209 -31.97 -10.22 36.82
CA ASP A 209 -31.27 -9.10 37.46
C ASP A 209 -29.81 -9.00 36.99
N GLN A 210 -29.10 -10.12 36.90
CA GLN A 210 -27.72 -10.14 36.42
C GLN A 210 -27.61 -9.71 34.96
N LEU A 211 -28.55 -10.14 34.10
CA LEU A 211 -28.62 -9.72 32.70
C LEU A 211 -28.91 -8.22 32.58
N CYS A 212 -29.86 -7.71 33.35
CA CYS A 212 -30.19 -6.28 33.42
C CYS A 212 -28.96 -5.45 33.84
N GLU A 213 -28.20 -5.89 34.85
CA GLU A 213 -26.98 -5.19 35.28
C GLU A 213 -25.87 -5.23 34.22
N LYS A 214 -25.68 -6.37 33.53
CA LYS A 214 -24.73 -6.47 32.41
C LYS A 214 -25.12 -5.57 31.25
N LEU A 215 -26.41 -5.52 30.88
CA LEU A 215 -26.92 -4.64 29.83
C LEU A 215 -26.76 -3.17 30.20
N LYS A 216 -27.12 -2.75 31.42
CA LYS A 216 -26.91 -1.36 31.88
C LYS A 216 -25.44 -0.97 31.85
N SER A 217 -24.56 -1.82 32.39
CA SER A 217 -23.12 -1.55 32.43
C SER A 217 -22.51 -1.46 31.03
N THR A 218 -22.85 -2.37 30.12
CA THR A 218 -22.32 -2.35 28.74
C THR A 218 -22.93 -1.23 27.91
N TRP A 219 -24.21 -0.89 28.12
CA TRP A 219 -24.83 0.28 27.50
C TRP A 219 -24.16 1.58 27.93
N SER A 220 -23.87 1.75 29.22
CA SER A 220 -23.17 2.91 29.74
C SER A 220 -21.77 3.06 29.12
N LYS A 221 -21.02 1.96 29.00
CA LYS A 221 -19.70 1.96 28.34
C LYS A 221 -19.78 2.29 26.85
N TYR A 222 -20.79 1.76 26.16
CA TYR A 222 -21.03 2.12 24.76
C TYR A 222 -21.36 3.61 24.59
N GLN A 223 -22.21 4.17 25.46
CA GLN A 223 -22.54 5.59 25.41
C GLN A 223 -21.32 6.49 25.65
N GLU A 224 -20.46 6.12 26.61
CA GLU A 224 -19.21 6.82 26.88
C GLU A 224 -18.27 6.77 25.67
N ALA A 225 -18.02 5.58 25.10
CA ALA A 225 -17.18 5.43 23.92
C ALA A 225 -17.75 6.18 22.69
N HIS A 226 -19.06 6.16 22.51
CA HIS A 226 -19.74 6.90 21.44
C HIS A 226 -19.61 8.43 21.61
N ALA A 227 -19.67 8.94 22.85
CA ALA A 227 -19.47 10.36 23.14
C ALA A 227 -18.02 10.79 22.88
N ILE A 228 -17.04 9.95 23.24
CA ILE A 228 -15.62 10.16 22.93
C ILE A 228 -15.42 10.20 21.42
N TYR A 229 -15.95 9.22 20.68
CA TYR A 229 -15.88 9.18 19.22
C TYR A 229 -16.44 10.45 18.59
N ASN A 230 -17.63 10.90 18.99
CA ASN A 230 -18.25 12.10 18.44
C ASN A 230 -17.42 13.36 18.70
N THR A 231 -16.81 13.46 19.88
CA THR A 231 -15.88 14.56 20.20
C THR A 231 -14.68 14.54 19.25
N LYS A 232 -14.06 13.37 19.06
CA LYS A 232 -12.90 13.21 18.17
C LYS A 232 -13.23 13.43 16.70
N ASP A 233 -14.38 12.96 16.24
CA ASP A 233 -14.85 13.22 14.88
C ASP A 233 -15.09 14.73 14.65
N GLY A 234 -15.68 15.42 15.64
CA GLY A 234 -15.81 16.88 15.63
C GLY A 234 -14.47 17.62 15.58
N GLU A 235 -13.46 17.16 16.32
CA GLU A 235 -12.09 17.71 16.28
C GLU A 235 -11.44 17.54 14.91
N VAL A 236 -11.57 16.35 14.30
CA VAL A 236 -11.07 16.08 12.94
C VAL A 236 -11.73 17.00 11.93
N ASN A 237 -13.07 17.11 11.95
CA ASN A 237 -13.81 17.96 11.01
C ASN A 237 -13.42 19.45 11.12
N ARG A 238 -13.18 19.95 12.34
CA ARG A 238 -12.67 21.31 12.57
C ARG A 238 -11.25 21.48 12.02
N CYS A 239 -10.36 20.52 12.28
CA CYS A 239 -8.98 20.54 11.78
C CYS A 239 -8.97 20.57 10.25
N GLU A 240 -9.76 19.72 9.59
CA GLU A 240 -9.85 19.66 8.13
C GLU A 240 -10.39 20.96 7.53
N THR A 241 -11.39 21.58 8.16
CA THR A 241 -11.93 22.88 7.74
C THR A 241 -10.87 23.99 7.86
N GLN A 242 -10.12 24.02 8.95
CA GLN A 242 -9.02 24.98 9.14
C GLN A 242 -7.90 24.75 8.11
N LEU A 243 -7.55 23.50 7.84
CA LEU A 243 -6.54 23.13 6.85
C LEU A 243 -6.95 23.58 5.45
N ALA A 244 -8.21 23.34 5.06
CA ALA A 244 -8.74 23.79 3.78
C ALA A 244 -8.69 25.33 3.65
N THR A 245 -9.04 26.04 4.73
CA THR A 245 -8.97 27.51 4.78
C THR A 245 -7.53 28.01 4.59
N LYS A 246 -6.56 27.42 5.28
CA LYS A 246 -5.13 27.80 5.12
C LYS A 246 -4.58 27.49 3.74
N LYS A 247 -4.99 26.36 3.12
CA LYS A 247 -4.59 26.03 1.73
C LYS A 247 -5.13 27.06 0.75
N SER A 248 -6.41 27.43 0.87
CA SER A 248 -7.02 28.50 0.08
C SER A 248 -6.32 29.85 0.29
N GLN A 249 -5.96 30.19 1.53
CA GLN A 249 -5.19 31.40 1.83
C GLN A 249 -3.83 31.40 1.15
N LEU A 250 -3.09 30.30 1.18
CA LEU A 250 -1.79 30.19 0.49
C LEU A 250 -1.93 30.41 -1.03
N GLU A 251 -2.94 29.81 -1.65
CA GLU A 251 -3.21 30.00 -3.09
C GLU A 251 -3.56 31.46 -3.40
N GLN A 252 -4.38 32.09 -2.57
CA GLN A 252 -4.74 33.49 -2.74
C GLN A 252 -3.54 34.42 -2.55
N ASP A 253 -2.68 34.14 -1.56
CA ASP A 253 -1.45 34.91 -1.31
C ASP A 253 -0.46 34.77 -2.46
N GLN A 254 -0.34 33.59 -3.07
CA GLN A 254 0.47 33.39 -4.28
C GLN A 254 -0.08 34.17 -5.49
N LYS A 255 -1.40 34.19 -5.69
CA LYS A 255 -2.02 35.00 -6.75
C LYS A 255 -1.85 36.50 -6.51
N ASN A 256 -2.07 36.94 -5.27
CA ASN A 256 -1.89 38.32 -4.86
C ASN A 256 -0.42 38.76 -4.99
N LEU A 257 0.52 37.87 -4.69
CA LEU A 257 1.95 38.09 -4.90
C LEU A 257 2.25 38.40 -6.37
N GLU A 258 1.84 37.51 -7.26
CA GLU A 258 2.11 37.67 -8.68
C GLU A 258 1.49 38.97 -9.21
N ALA A 259 0.26 39.28 -8.81
CA ALA A 259 -0.42 40.52 -9.15
C ALA A 259 0.27 41.77 -8.59
N ASN A 260 0.73 41.74 -7.33
CA ASN A 260 1.40 42.86 -6.68
C ASN A 260 2.80 43.11 -7.26
N ILE A 261 3.55 42.06 -7.57
CA ILE A 261 4.84 42.18 -8.29
C ILE A 261 4.59 42.82 -9.64
N ARG A 262 3.66 42.28 -10.45
CA ARG A 262 3.33 42.84 -11.77
C ARG A 262 2.95 44.32 -11.68
N ARG A 263 2.11 44.70 -10.70
CA ARG A 263 1.67 46.09 -10.51
C ARG A 263 2.83 47.01 -10.11
N LYS A 264 3.60 46.65 -9.08
CA LYS A 264 4.75 47.47 -8.63
C LYS A 264 5.83 47.57 -9.68
N LEU A 265 6.08 46.51 -10.46
CA LEU A 265 7.01 46.55 -11.58
C LEU A 265 6.53 47.48 -12.70
N MET A 266 5.23 47.50 -13.01
CA MET A 266 4.67 48.47 -13.96
C MET A 266 4.75 49.92 -13.46
N GLU A 267 4.58 50.15 -12.16
CA GLU A 267 4.73 51.48 -11.54
C GLU A 267 6.19 51.95 -11.59
N LEU A 268 7.13 51.09 -11.20
CA LEU A 268 8.56 51.39 -11.23
C LEU A 268 9.11 51.57 -12.67
N GLY A 269 8.53 50.88 -13.65
CA GLY A 269 8.89 51.03 -15.07
C GLY A 269 8.45 52.36 -15.69
N ARG A 270 7.49 53.08 -15.10
CA ARG A 270 7.11 54.43 -15.56
C ARG A 270 8.10 55.51 -15.11
N ASP A 271 8.82 55.26 -14.02
CA ASP A 271 9.80 56.18 -13.44
C ASP A 271 11.25 55.86 -13.88
N ALA A 272 11.45 54.84 -14.71
CA ALA A 272 12.76 54.44 -15.19
C ALA A 272 13.30 55.44 -16.24
N PRO A 273 14.57 55.90 -16.14
CA PRO A 273 15.16 56.77 -17.14
C PRO A 273 15.22 56.06 -18.51
N PRO A 274 15.14 56.81 -19.64
CA PRO A 274 15.22 56.22 -20.96
C PRO A 274 16.50 55.41 -21.12
N ALA A 275 16.38 54.25 -21.77
CA ALA A 275 17.50 53.33 -21.94
C ALA A 275 18.72 54.06 -22.56
N PRO A 276 19.92 53.90 -21.99
CA PRO A 276 21.11 54.51 -22.55
C PRO A 276 21.31 54.03 -23.99
N THR A 277 21.51 54.99 -24.91
CA THR A 277 21.56 54.84 -26.37
C THR A 277 22.67 53.91 -26.89
N THR A 278 23.48 53.35 -26.00
CA THR A 278 24.65 52.51 -26.33
C THR A 278 24.34 51.04 -26.60
N TYR A 279 23.08 50.60 -26.45
CA TYR A 279 22.70 49.20 -26.75
C TYR A 279 22.19 48.97 -28.18
N ALA A 280 22.22 49.99 -29.05
CA ALA A 280 21.74 49.89 -30.44
C ALA A 280 22.68 49.10 -31.40
N THR A 281 23.73 48.46 -30.89
CA THR A 281 24.65 47.64 -31.71
C THR A 281 25.03 46.35 -30.98
N ARG A 282 24.10 45.39 -30.89
CA ARG A 282 24.39 43.96 -30.78
C ARG A 282 23.35 43.15 -31.53
#